data_AF-A0A1Q4YVW7-F1
#
_entry.id   AF-A0A1Q4YVW7-F1
#
_cell.length_a   1.000
_cell.length_b   1.000
_cell.length_c   1.000
_cell.angle_alpha   90.00
_cell.angle_beta   90.00
_cell.angle_gamma   90.00
#
_symmetry.space_group_name_H-M   'P 1'
#
loop_
_entity.id
_entity.type
_entity.pdbx_description
1 polymer ?
#
loop_
_entity_poly.entity_id
_entity_poly.type
_entity_poly.pdbx_seq_one_letter_code
_entity_poly.pdbx_strand_id
1 'polypeptide(L)'
;MRAVTACGTLGVVQRLALVVRRIDRGRGRYRWLWLVPAVLILVLTARVVSTDPVGYGVPFWPFANGSDRVEQQVMGRVTSVARAINRLDAVPSALAEQGVEVLEARVDVGAMWMRVRLHVPDGTRCREVTVLGDGVQVNSRRVDC
;
A
#
# COMPACT_ATOMS: atom_id res chain seq x y z
N MET A 1 7.53 79.31 28.60
CA MET A 1 6.84 78.45 27.61
C MET A 1 7.07 76.99 27.99
N ARG A 2 6.00 76.20 28.06
CA ARG A 2 5.98 74.83 28.60
C ARG A 2 6.66 73.85 27.65
N ALA A 3 7.49 72.95 28.18
CA ALA A 3 8.00 71.79 27.48
C ALA A 3 6.83 70.84 27.19
N VAL A 4 6.58 70.56 25.91
CA VAL A 4 5.62 69.55 25.47
C VAL A 4 6.35 68.21 25.43
N THR A 5 6.16 67.40 26.46
CA THR A 5 6.47 65.97 26.45
C THR A 5 5.54 65.27 25.47
N ALA A 6 6.04 64.97 24.27
CA ALA A 6 5.36 64.11 23.31
C ALA A 6 5.44 62.65 23.79
N CYS A 7 4.46 62.26 24.60
CA CYS A 7 4.10 60.86 24.84
C CYS A 7 3.29 60.38 23.63
N GLY A 8 3.80 59.45 22.83
CA GLY A 8 3.05 58.99 21.65
C GLY A 8 3.66 57.75 21.02
N THR A 9 3.07 56.60 21.34
CA THR A 9 2.70 55.46 20.46
C THR A 9 3.67 54.88 19.41
N LEU A 10 4.63 55.62 18.89
CA LEU A 10 5.61 55.19 17.87
C LEU A 10 6.51 54.04 18.34
N GLY A 11 6.94 54.04 19.60
CA GLY A 11 7.79 52.98 20.15
C GLY A 11 7.07 51.63 20.29
N VAL A 12 5.77 51.64 20.57
CA VAL A 12 4.94 50.42 20.69
C VAL A 12 4.62 49.86 19.31
N VAL A 13 4.27 50.73 18.35
CA VAL A 13 3.98 50.33 16.97
C VAL A 13 5.26 49.79 16.29
N GLN A 14 6.42 50.42 16.51
CA GLN A 14 7.70 49.89 16.01
C GLN A 14 8.08 48.56 16.66
N ARG A 15 7.86 48.39 17.97
CA ARG A 15 8.09 47.11 18.65
C ARG A 15 7.15 46.02 18.14
N LEU A 16 5.87 46.32 17.92
CA LEU A 16 4.91 45.37 17.33
C LEU A 16 5.27 45.01 15.88
N ALA A 17 5.66 46.00 15.06
CA ALA A 17 6.10 45.75 13.68
C ALA A 17 7.35 44.86 13.61
N LEU A 18 8.30 45.03 14.54
CA LEU A 18 9.48 44.18 14.66
C LEU A 18 9.14 42.75 15.12
N VAL A 19 8.17 42.58 16.03
CA VAL A 19 7.71 41.26 16.50
C VAL A 19 6.99 40.51 15.37
N VAL A 20 6.11 41.17 14.61
CA VAL A 20 5.42 40.57 13.46
C VAL A 20 6.43 40.14 12.39
N ARG A 21 7.42 40.98 12.07
CA ARG A 21 8.46 40.66 11.07
C ARG A 21 9.38 39.49 11.48
N ARG A 22 9.47 39.15 12.77
CA ARG A 22 10.26 38.01 13.26
C ARG A 22 9.48 36.69 13.16
N ILE A 23 8.16 36.71 13.31
CA ILE A 23 7.31 35.50 13.21
C ILE A 23 7.21 35.00 11.76
N ASP A 24 7.19 35.90 10.76
CA ASP A 24 7.11 35.48 9.35
C ASP A 24 8.38 34.83 8.80
N ARG A 25 9.58 35.19 9.32
CA ARG A 25 10.85 34.59 8.84
C ARG A 25 11.05 33.13 9.27
N GLY A 26 10.29 32.63 10.25
CA GLY A 26 10.41 31.26 10.74
C GLY A 26 9.60 30.24 9.92
N ARG A 27 8.50 30.66 9.29
CA ARG A 27 7.48 29.72 8.77
C ARG A 27 7.93 28.91 7.55
N GLY A 28 8.83 29.46 6.73
CA GLY A 28 9.35 28.77 5.54
C GLY A 28 10.39 27.68 5.85
N ARG A 29 11.13 27.81 6.97
CA ARG A 29 12.28 26.94 7.27
C ARG A 29 11.85 25.60 7.91
N TYR A 30 10.75 25.60 8.67
CA TYR A 30 10.16 24.37 9.23
C TYR A 30 9.33 23.56 8.21
N ARG A 31 9.01 24.13 7.04
CA ARG A 31 8.26 23.42 6.00
C ARG A 31 9.05 22.24 5.45
N TRP A 32 10.36 22.41 5.27
CA TRP A 32 11.26 21.35 4.82
C TRP A 32 11.41 20.22 5.83
N LEU A 33 11.34 20.52 7.13
CA LEU A 33 11.41 19.52 8.20
C LEU A 33 10.25 18.51 8.16
N TRP A 34 9.10 18.88 7.61
CA TRP A 34 7.98 17.97 7.40
C TRP A 34 7.95 17.39 5.99
N LEU A 35 8.35 18.16 4.98
CA LEU A 35 8.36 17.70 3.58
C LEU A 35 9.37 16.57 3.35
N VAL A 36 10.57 16.66 3.91
CA VAL A 36 11.61 15.64 3.73
C VAL A 36 11.19 14.26 4.28
N PRO A 37 10.74 14.13 5.55
CA PRO A 37 10.28 12.83 6.04
C PRO A 37 9.02 12.35 5.32
N ALA A 38 8.10 13.26 4.95
CA ALA A 38 6.91 12.88 4.18
C ALA A 38 7.27 12.30 2.80
N VAL A 39 8.20 12.94 2.07
CA VAL A 39 8.70 12.45 0.78
C VAL A 39 9.44 11.13 0.96
N LEU A 40 10.27 10.99 2.00
CA LEU A 40 10.98 9.75 2.28
C LEU A 40 10.01 8.59 2.52
N ILE A 41 8.99 8.80 3.36
CA ILE A 41 7.95 7.80 3.62
C ILE A 41 7.24 7.44 2.32
N LEU A 42 6.87 8.43 1.51
CA LEU A 42 6.17 8.19 0.23
C LEU A 42 7.03 7.39 -0.76
N VAL A 43 8.32 7.67 -0.85
CA VAL A 43 9.25 6.93 -1.72
C VAL A 43 9.43 5.50 -1.22
N LEU A 44 9.59 5.30 0.10
CA LEU A 44 9.74 3.97 0.69
C LEU A 44 8.46 3.14 0.51
N THR A 45 7.29 3.72 0.75
CA THR A 45 6.02 3.01 0.54
C THR A 45 5.82 2.67 -0.93
N ALA A 46 6.12 3.59 -1.86
CA ALA A 46 6.07 3.32 -3.30
C ALA A 46 6.98 2.15 -3.71
N ARG A 47 8.20 2.08 -3.17
CA ARG A 47 9.13 0.98 -3.43
C ARG A 47 8.60 -0.34 -2.91
N VAL A 48 8.14 -0.39 -1.66
CA VAL A 48 7.62 -1.62 -1.06
C VAL A 48 6.39 -2.11 -1.83
N VAL A 49 5.44 -1.21 -2.08
CA VAL A 49 4.23 -1.50 -2.84
C VAL A 49 4.53 -2.02 -4.24
N SER A 50 5.51 -1.44 -4.94
CA SER A 50 5.87 -1.88 -6.31
C SER A 50 6.43 -3.30 -6.39
N THR A 51 6.89 -3.89 -5.27
CA THR A 51 7.44 -5.26 -5.28
C THR A 51 6.37 -6.34 -5.33
N ASP A 52 5.21 -6.10 -4.71
CA ASP A 52 4.06 -7.01 -4.73
C ASP A 52 2.73 -6.23 -4.63
N PRO A 53 2.32 -5.52 -5.69
CA PRO A 53 1.12 -4.69 -5.66
C PRO A 53 -0.16 -5.50 -5.40
N VAL A 54 -0.18 -6.77 -5.80
CA VAL A 54 -1.32 -7.68 -5.55
C VAL A 54 -1.39 -8.08 -4.08
N GLY A 55 -0.26 -8.43 -3.46
CA GLY A 55 -0.19 -8.74 -2.02
C GLY A 55 -0.57 -7.57 -1.12
N TYR A 56 -0.31 -6.33 -1.56
CA TYR A 56 -0.68 -5.11 -0.82
C TYR A 56 -2.03 -4.50 -1.23
N GLY A 57 -2.79 -5.14 -2.12
CA GLY A 57 -4.13 -4.67 -2.51
C GLY A 57 -4.16 -3.39 -3.36
N VAL A 58 -3.05 -3.06 -4.03
CA VAL A 58 -2.89 -1.85 -4.85
C VAL A 58 -2.46 -2.18 -6.30
N PRO A 59 -3.25 -2.98 -7.04
CA PRO A 59 -2.92 -3.44 -8.40
C PRO A 59 -3.24 -2.40 -9.48
N PHE A 60 -2.97 -1.12 -9.22
CA PHE A 60 -3.22 -0.02 -10.16
C PHE A 60 -1.93 0.73 -10.51
N TRP A 61 -1.91 1.34 -11.68
CA TRP A 61 -0.78 2.13 -12.15
C TRP A 61 -0.58 3.37 -11.26
N PRO A 62 0.65 3.77 -10.88
CA PRO A 62 1.95 3.38 -11.42
C PRO A 62 2.63 2.19 -10.72
N PHE A 63 1.93 1.50 -9.81
CA PHE A 63 2.54 0.47 -8.97
C PHE A 63 2.44 -0.95 -9.55
N ALA A 64 1.60 -1.14 -10.58
CA ALA A 64 1.29 -2.43 -11.17
C ALA A 64 1.40 -2.41 -12.70
N ASN A 65 1.86 -3.51 -13.26
CA ASN A 65 1.99 -3.75 -14.70
C ASN A 65 0.90 -4.70 -15.22
N GLY A 66 0.88 -4.98 -16.54
CA GLY A 66 -0.07 -5.91 -17.15
C GLY A 66 -0.05 -7.31 -16.52
N SER A 67 1.15 -7.81 -16.18
CA SER A 67 1.33 -9.08 -15.47
C SER A 67 0.67 -9.11 -14.09
N ASP A 68 0.72 -7.99 -13.35
CA ASP A 68 0.11 -7.91 -12.02
C ASP A 68 -1.42 -7.87 -12.10
N ARG A 69 -2.00 -7.37 -13.21
CA ARG A 69 -3.45 -7.47 -13.47
C ARG A 69 -3.90 -8.90 -13.76
N VAL A 70 -3.11 -9.66 -14.53
CA VAL A 70 -3.38 -11.09 -14.76
C VAL A 70 -3.32 -11.86 -13.44
N GLU A 71 -2.29 -11.58 -12.64
CA GLU A 71 -2.12 -12.15 -11.30
C GLU A 71 -3.30 -11.81 -10.38
N GLN A 72 -3.75 -10.55 -10.37
CA GLN A 72 -4.96 -10.13 -9.65
C GLN A 72 -6.22 -10.85 -10.13
N GLN A 73 -6.38 -11.05 -11.44
CA GLN A 73 -7.54 -11.76 -11.99
C GLN A 73 -7.58 -13.22 -11.51
N VAL A 74 -6.43 -13.89 -11.49
CA VAL A 74 -6.31 -15.27 -10.97
C VAL A 74 -6.59 -15.30 -9.46
N MET A 75 -6.05 -14.37 -8.66
CA MET A 75 -6.38 -14.29 -7.23
C MET A 75 -7.88 -14.01 -6.98
N GLY A 76 -8.51 -13.21 -7.84
CA GLY A 76 -9.96 -13.00 -7.84
C GLY A 76 -10.73 -14.30 -8.09
N ARG A 77 -10.28 -15.12 -9.03
CA ARG A 77 -10.85 -16.46 -9.28
C ARG A 77 -10.66 -17.37 -8.07
N VAL A 78 -9.45 -17.45 -7.51
CA VAL A 78 -9.17 -18.23 -6.29
C VAL A 78 -10.12 -17.85 -5.17
N THR A 79 -10.30 -16.55 -4.93
CA THR A 79 -11.22 -16.06 -3.91
C THR A 79 -12.67 -16.41 -4.22
N SER A 80 -13.11 -16.30 -5.48
CA SER A 80 -14.48 -16.67 -5.87
C SER A 80 -14.75 -18.17 -5.72
N VAL A 81 -13.79 -19.02 -6.07
CA VAL A 81 -13.88 -20.48 -5.96
C VAL A 81 -13.88 -20.89 -4.49
N ALA A 82 -12.97 -20.35 -3.69
CA ALA A 82 -12.93 -20.58 -2.25
C ALA A 82 -14.24 -20.18 -1.54
N ARG A 83 -14.91 -19.12 -1.99
CA ARG A 83 -16.22 -18.72 -1.45
C ARG A 83 -17.38 -19.57 -1.95
N ALA A 84 -17.33 -20.00 -3.20
CA ALA A 84 -18.38 -20.82 -3.79
C ALA A 84 -18.36 -22.25 -3.21
N ILE A 85 -17.17 -22.75 -2.89
CA ILE A 85 -16.96 -24.11 -2.42
C ILE A 85 -16.83 -24.11 -0.89
N ASN A 86 -17.85 -24.63 -0.21
CA ASN A 86 -17.90 -24.76 1.26
C ASN A 86 -16.97 -25.86 1.84
N ARG A 87 -16.00 -26.31 1.04
CA ARG A 87 -15.12 -27.46 1.24
C ARG A 87 -13.73 -27.14 0.70
N LEU A 88 -12.78 -26.83 1.59
CA LEU A 88 -11.44 -26.40 1.21
C LEU A 88 -10.65 -27.44 0.40
N ASP A 89 -10.92 -28.73 0.62
CA ASP A 89 -10.31 -29.86 -0.08
C ASP A 89 -10.63 -29.90 -1.58
N ALA A 90 -11.77 -29.36 -2.02
CA ALA A 90 -12.18 -29.34 -3.43
C ALA A 90 -11.73 -28.09 -4.19
N VAL A 91 -11.14 -27.10 -3.50
CA VAL A 91 -10.65 -25.86 -4.11
C VAL A 91 -9.48 -26.09 -5.09
N PRO A 92 -8.46 -26.95 -4.84
CA PRO A 92 -7.36 -27.12 -5.81
C PRO A 92 -7.84 -27.69 -7.13
N SER A 93 -8.72 -28.70 -7.09
CA SER A 93 -9.26 -29.35 -8.28
C SER A 93 -10.12 -28.38 -9.09
N ALA A 94 -10.97 -27.59 -8.42
CA ALA A 94 -11.79 -26.58 -9.09
C ALA A 94 -10.94 -25.47 -9.74
N LEU A 95 -9.79 -25.13 -9.17
CA LEU A 95 -8.85 -24.17 -9.77
C LEU A 95 -8.13 -24.75 -10.98
N ALA A 96 -7.75 -26.03 -10.92
CA ALA A 96 -7.16 -26.73 -12.06
C ALA A 96 -8.14 -26.78 -13.25
N GLU A 97 -9.43 -27.02 -13.01
CA GLU A 97 -10.48 -26.97 -14.04
C GLU A 97 -10.63 -25.58 -14.68
N GLN A 98 -10.29 -24.51 -13.95
CA GLN A 98 -10.29 -23.14 -14.46
C GLN A 98 -8.98 -22.74 -15.16
N GLY A 99 -8.08 -23.71 -15.38
CA GLY A 99 -6.79 -23.51 -16.04
C GLY A 99 -5.73 -22.87 -15.15
N VAL A 100 -5.86 -22.92 -13.82
CA VAL A 100 -4.82 -22.49 -12.88
C VAL A 100 -3.94 -23.68 -12.52
N GLU A 101 -2.64 -23.58 -12.75
CA GLU A 101 -1.71 -24.64 -12.40
C GLU A 101 -1.42 -24.65 -10.89
N VAL A 102 -1.91 -25.67 -10.20
CA VAL A 102 -1.61 -25.91 -8.79
C VAL A 102 -0.45 -26.90 -8.68
N LEU A 103 0.68 -26.45 -8.15
CA LEU A 103 1.89 -27.27 -7.98
C LEU A 103 1.83 -28.12 -6.71
N GLU A 104 1.31 -27.54 -5.63
CA GLU A 104 1.19 -28.21 -4.34
C GLU A 104 -0.05 -27.69 -3.62
N ALA A 105 -0.74 -28.55 -2.88
CA ALA A 105 -1.85 -28.16 -2.02
C ALA A 105 -1.80 -28.97 -0.72
N ARG A 106 -2.02 -28.27 0.39
CA ARG A 106 -2.12 -28.84 1.74
C ARG A 106 -3.35 -28.27 2.41
N VAL A 107 -4.16 -29.14 2.98
CA VAL A 107 -5.36 -28.76 3.73
C VAL A 107 -5.09 -29.08 5.19
N ASP A 108 -5.28 -28.09 6.05
CA ASP A 108 -5.18 -28.20 7.50
C ASP A 108 -6.54 -27.85 8.14
N VAL A 109 -6.64 -28.01 9.46
CA VAL A 109 -7.89 -27.75 10.19
C VAL A 109 -8.22 -26.26 10.13
N GLY A 110 -9.19 -25.91 9.28
CA GLY A 110 -9.67 -24.54 9.13
C GLY A 110 -8.77 -23.63 8.29
N ALA A 111 -7.81 -24.18 7.55
CA ALA A 111 -7.03 -23.44 6.58
C ALA A 111 -6.56 -24.34 5.45
N MET A 112 -6.28 -23.74 4.30
CA MET A 112 -5.76 -24.43 3.15
C MET A 112 -4.62 -23.60 2.58
N TRP A 113 -3.51 -24.27 2.31
CA TRP A 113 -2.37 -23.68 1.64
C TRP A 113 -2.20 -24.33 0.27
N MET A 114 -1.89 -23.53 -0.74
CA MET A 114 -1.55 -24.04 -2.06
C MET A 114 -0.45 -23.19 -2.70
N ARG A 115 0.38 -23.83 -3.51
CA ARG A 115 1.34 -23.18 -4.38
C ARG A 115 0.82 -23.22 -5.81
N VAL A 116 0.66 -22.06 -6.42
CA VAL A 116 0.16 -21.89 -7.78
C VAL A 116 1.24 -21.33 -8.69
N ARG A 117 1.29 -21.83 -9.93
CA ARG A 117 2.09 -21.26 -11.01
C ARG A 117 1.19 -20.46 -11.93
N LEU A 118 1.57 -19.21 -12.17
CA LEU A 118 0.88 -18.28 -13.04
C LEU A 118 1.72 -18.03 -14.29
N HIS A 119 1.10 -18.17 -15.46
CA HIS A 119 1.65 -17.75 -16.73
C HIS A 119 1.24 -16.30 -16.96
N VAL A 120 2.22 -15.39 -16.87
CA VAL A 120 2.03 -13.96 -17.10
C VAL A 120 2.79 -13.53 -18.36
N PRO A 121 2.44 -12.40 -18.99
CA PRO A 121 3.13 -11.92 -20.20
C PRO A 121 4.64 -11.80 -20.05
N ASP A 122 5.13 -11.47 -18.84
CA ASP A 122 6.56 -11.30 -18.55
C ASP A 122 7.26 -12.62 -18.14
N GLY A 123 6.58 -13.77 -18.15
CA GLY A 123 7.14 -15.08 -17.80
C GLY A 123 6.26 -15.92 -16.86
N THR A 124 6.89 -16.80 -16.09
CA THR A 124 6.20 -17.59 -15.05
C THR A 124 6.42 -16.98 -13.68
N ARG A 125 5.37 -16.95 -12.86
CA ARG A 125 5.44 -16.50 -11.45
C ARG A 125 4.77 -17.51 -10.55
N CYS A 126 5.34 -17.74 -9.38
CA CYS A 126 4.77 -18.64 -8.39
C CYS A 126 4.25 -17.84 -7.19
N ARG A 127 3.10 -18.27 -6.66
CA ARG A 127 2.55 -17.74 -5.42
C ARG A 127 2.14 -18.85 -4.50
N GLU A 128 2.36 -18.60 -3.22
CA GLU A 128 1.70 -19.33 -2.15
C GLU A 128 0.42 -18.60 -1.80
N VAL A 129 -0.66 -19.35 -1.69
CA VAL A 129 -1.99 -18.85 -1.35
C VAL A 129 -2.48 -19.62 -0.14
N THR A 130 -2.92 -18.89 0.88
CA THR A 130 -3.55 -19.45 2.07
C THR A 130 -4.99 -18.99 2.11
N VAL A 131 -5.93 -19.93 2.12
CA VAL A 131 -7.36 -19.69 2.26
C VAL A 131 -7.76 -20.14 3.66
N LEU A 132 -8.33 -19.25 4.46
CA LEU A 132 -8.84 -19.60 5.79
C LEU A 132 -10.23 -20.26 5.67
N GLY A 133 -10.63 -21.02 6.69
CA GLY A 133 -11.83 -21.88 6.69
C GLY A 133 -13.17 -21.18 6.49
N ASP A 134 -13.20 -19.85 6.59
CA ASP A 134 -14.36 -19.04 6.21
C ASP A 134 -14.45 -18.77 4.70
N GLY A 135 -13.41 -19.08 3.92
CA GLY A 135 -13.30 -18.79 2.48
C GLY A 135 -13.27 -17.29 2.17
N VAL A 136 -13.35 -16.43 3.19
CA VAL A 136 -13.44 -14.97 3.05
C VAL A 136 -12.04 -14.37 3.03
N GLN A 137 -11.13 -14.91 3.84
CA GLN A 137 -9.75 -14.45 3.92
C GLN A 137 -8.82 -15.31 3.05
N VAL A 138 -8.27 -14.66 2.04
CA VAL A 138 -7.26 -15.22 1.14
C VAL A 138 -5.99 -14.39 1.30
N ASN A 139 -4.95 -15.00 1.86
CA ASN A 139 -3.62 -14.41 1.92
C ASN A 139 -2.78 -14.97 0.77
N SER A 140 -1.93 -14.15 0.16
CA SER A 140 -1.04 -14.62 -0.90
C SER A 140 0.34 -13.99 -0.79
N ARG A 141 1.37 -14.76 -1.14
CA ARG A 141 2.76 -14.34 -1.13
C ARG A 141 3.46 -14.79 -2.41
N ARG A 142 4.27 -13.91 -3.01
CA ARG A 142 5.15 -14.28 -4.13
C ARG A 142 6.30 -15.17 -3.64
N VAL A 143 6.55 -16.25 -4.37
CA VAL A 143 7.65 -17.19 -4.13
C VAL A 143 8.36 -17.50 -5.44
N ASP A 144 9.60 -17.95 -5.35
CA ASP A 144 10.33 -18.41 -6.52
C ASP A 144 9.70 -19.70 -7.07
N CYS A 145 9.60 -19.74 -8.40
CA CYS A 145 9.44 -20.98 -9.14
C CYS A 145 10.82 -21.66 -9.25
#